data_AF-A0A9D8D3T0-F1
#
_entry.id   AF-A0A9D8D3T0-F1
#
_cell.length_a   1.000
_cell.length_b   1.000
_cell.length_c   1.000
_cell.angle_alpha   90.00
_cell.angle_beta   90.00
_cell.angle_gamma   90.00
#
_symmetry.space_group_name_H-M   'P 1'
#
loop_
_entity.id
_entity.type
_entity.pdbx_description
1 polymer ?
#
loop_
_entity_poly.entity_id
_entity_poly.type
_entity_poly.pdbx_seq_one_letter_code
_entity_poly.pdbx_strand_id
1 'polypeptide(L)'
;MRATVSKGVDGYKAAFEAQRAADIAKIRPADANGYKISLPKAFEGKMQIHVGQIDATKLDPKIQHYALDAKDPLLSWWKETAFKQGLGQEAFEEGLGAFAVSMDARRPDYAAELKLLGDNGKVRIDAARAWLKGNTTETTFKLFERAASTAAGVAAIEELIQKAGGPRLSDSPPPATPIEENFTAEQLRQMQGDPRYWDAGRRDEAFVAKVRAGWAKLKPGTQKAGANKGTKAA
;
A
#
# COMPACT_ATOMS: atom_id res chain seq x y z
N MET A 1 -53.58 50.02 -2.04
CA MET A 1 -53.08 48.85 -1.27
C MET A 1 -51.74 48.42 -1.85
N ARG A 2 -50.61 48.79 -1.23
CA ARG A 2 -49.29 48.24 -1.56
C ARG A 2 -48.85 47.41 -0.36
N ALA A 3 -48.92 46.09 -0.50
CA ALA A 3 -48.49 45.16 0.53
C ALA A 3 -46.96 45.13 0.57
N THR A 4 -46.42 45.77 1.61
CA THR A 4 -45.30 45.34 2.45
C THR A 4 -44.22 44.46 1.79
N VAL A 5 -43.22 45.07 1.16
CA VAL A 5 -41.90 44.44 1.00
C VAL A 5 -41.05 44.88 2.18
N SER A 6 -41.20 44.20 3.31
CA SER A 6 -40.35 44.39 4.49
C SER A 6 -39.92 43.01 5.01
N LYS A 7 -39.12 42.29 4.23
CA LYS A 7 -38.20 41.33 4.82
C LYS A 7 -36.87 42.06 4.91
N GLY A 8 -36.41 42.36 6.12
CA GLY A 8 -35.04 42.82 6.34
C GLY A 8 -34.02 41.75 5.92
N VAL A 9 -32.72 42.04 6.03
CA VAL A 9 -31.63 41.10 5.72
C VAL A 9 -31.84 39.73 6.38
N ASP A 10 -32.33 39.71 7.62
CA ASP A 10 -32.63 38.48 8.36
C ASP A 10 -33.77 37.65 7.74
N GLY A 11 -34.78 38.30 7.18
CA GLY A 11 -35.90 37.64 6.51
C GLY A 11 -35.53 37.03 5.16
N TYR A 12 -34.57 37.62 4.45
CA TYR A 12 -34.00 37.04 3.23
C TYR A 12 -33.07 35.86 3.53
N LYS A 13 -32.25 35.99 4.59
CA LYS A 13 -31.38 34.89 5.05
C LYS A 13 -32.20 33.66 5.45
N ALA A 14 -33.26 33.84 6.25
CA ALA A 14 -34.13 32.75 6.67
C ALA A 14 -34.83 32.06 5.48
N ALA A 15 -35.29 32.84 4.48
CA ALA A 15 -35.91 32.28 3.28
C ALA A 15 -34.91 31.48 2.43
N PHE A 16 -33.68 31.98 2.29
CA PHE A 16 -32.61 31.28 1.58
C PHE A 16 -32.20 29.98 2.28
N GLU A 17 -32.05 30.00 3.60
CA GLU A 17 -31.73 28.82 4.40
C GLU A 17 -32.83 27.76 4.32
N ALA A 18 -34.11 28.16 4.35
CA ALA A 18 -35.24 27.26 4.20
C ALA A 18 -35.28 26.62 2.80
N GLN A 19 -35.02 27.40 1.75
CA GLN A 19 -34.94 26.90 0.38
C GLN A 19 -33.79 25.91 0.22
N ARG A 20 -32.60 26.25 0.72
CA ARG A 20 -31.43 25.36 0.72
C ARG A 20 -31.72 24.06 1.46
N ALA A 21 -32.37 24.12 2.62
CA ALA A 21 -32.76 22.93 3.37
C ALA A 21 -33.74 22.04 2.59
N ALA A 22 -34.72 22.64 1.91
CA ALA A 22 -35.67 21.92 1.06
C ALA A 22 -34.98 21.26 -0.14
N ASP A 23 -33.99 21.92 -0.74
CA ASP A 23 -33.26 21.37 -1.89
C ASP A 23 -32.30 20.24 -1.47
N ILE A 24 -31.62 20.37 -0.33
CA ILE A 24 -30.82 19.28 0.25
C ILE A 24 -31.70 18.06 0.56
N ALA A 25 -32.90 18.27 1.12
CA ALA A 25 -33.81 17.18 1.48
C ALA A 25 -34.31 16.37 0.27
N LYS A 26 -34.23 16.90 -0.95
CA LYS A 26 -34.61 16.17 -2.17
C LYS A 26 -33.54 15.19 -2.64
N ILE A 27 -32.27 15.46 -2.34
CA ILE A 27 -31.14 14.70 -2.89
C ILE A 27 -30.44 13.82 -1.86
N ARG A 28 -30.49 14.19 -0.58
CA ARG A 28 -29.85 13.48 0.52
C ARG A 28 -30.78 12.41 1.09
N PRO A 29 -30.27 11.24 1.54
CA PRO A 29 -31.06 10.30 2.32
C PRO A 29 -31.57 10.88 3.66
N ALA A 30 -32.55 10.20 4.26
CA ALA A 30 -33.16 10.59 5.53
C ALA A 30 -32.18 10.58 6.71
N ASP A 31 -31.20 9.67 6.66
CA ASP A 31 -30.12 9.54 7.64
C ASP A 31 -28.82 9.09 6.96
N ALA A 32 -27.71 9.11 7.70
CA ALA A 32 -26.38 8.75 7.19
C ALA A 32 -26.26 7.29 6.73
N ASN A 33 -27.09 6.37 7.21
CA ASN A 33 -27.08 4.97 6.79
C ASN A 33 -27.89 4.74 5.51
N GLY A 34 -28.68 5.72 5.06
CA GLY A 34 -29.45 5.64 3.82
C GLY A 34 -28.63 5.71 2.53
N TYR A 35 -27.33 6.05 2.60
CA TYR A 35 -26.47 6.02 1.42
C TYR A 35 -26.19 4.58 0.97
N LYS A 36 -26.33 4.34 -0.35
CA LYS A 36 -25.91 3.08 -0.95
C LYS A 36 -24.40 3.07 -1.13
N ILE A 37 -23.77 1.98 -0.73
CA ILE A 37 -22.33 1.78 -0.91
C ILE A 37 -22.11 1.18 -2.30
N SER A 38 -21.97 2.06 -3.28
CA SER A 38 -21.76 1.75 -4.69
C SER A 38 -20.66 2.64 -5.26
N LEU A 39 -20.01 2.17 -6.33
CA LEU A 39 -19.14 3.02 -7.12
C LEU A 39 -19.96 3.79 -8.16
N PRO A 40 -19.46 4.94 -8.63
CA PRO A 40 -20.05 5.64 -9.77
C PRO A 40 -20.13 4.75 -11.00
N LYS A 41 -21.11 5.00 -11.87
CA LYS A 41 -21.29 4.25 -13.14
C LYS A 41 -20.04 4.19 -14.01
N ALA A 42 -19.15 5.18 -13.93
CA ALA A 42 -17.88 5.19 -14.68
C ALA A 42 -16.96 3.99 -14.38
N PHE A 43 -17.17 3.31 -13.24
CA PHE A 43 -16.45 2.12 -12.81
C PHE A 43 -17.16 0.81 -13.17
N GLU A 44 -18.37 0.87 -13.73
CA GLU A 44 -19.13 -0.32 -14.12
C GLU A 44 -18.32 -1.20 -15.08
N GLY A 45 -18.26 -2.50 -14.78
CA GLY A 45 -17.45 -3.48 -15.52
C GLY A 45 -15.93 -3.38 -15.32
N LYS A 46 -15.44 -2.45 -14.50
CA LYS A 46 -14.01 -2.29 -14.19
C LYS A 46 -13.71 -2.57 -12.73
N MET A 47 -14.55 -2.06 -11.83
CA MET A 47 -14.39 -2.18 -10.39
C MET A 47 -15.71 -2.43 -9.70
N GLN A 48 -15.66 -3.20 -8.62
CA GLN A 48 -16.79 -3.42 -7.73
C GLN A 48 -16.35 -3.39 -6.28
N ILE A 49 -17.08 -2.64 -5.47
CA ILE A 49 -16.95 -2.62 -4.02
C ILE A 49 -17.97 -3.59 -3.42
N HIS A 50 -17.53 -4.35 -2.43
CA HIS A 50 -18.31 -5.29 -1.65
C HIS A 50 -18.20 -4.89 -0.19
N VAL A 51 -19.29 -5.03 0.56
CA VAL A 51 -19.31 -4.73 1.99
C VAL A 51 -19.26 -6.04 2.77
N GLY A 52 -18.23 -6.19 3.62
CA GLY A 52 -18.03 -7.40 4.43
C GLY A 52 -17.18 -8.47 3.76
N GLN A 53 -17.36 -9.73 4.19
CA GLN A 53 -16.60 -10.85 3.63
C GLN A 53 -17.01 -11.15 2.19
N ILE A 54 -16.01 -11.34 1.35
CA ILE A 54 -16.18 -11.70 -0.06
C ILE A 54 -15.89 -13.19 -0.24
N ASP A 55 -16.78 -13.88 -0.95
CA ASP A 55 -16.51 -15.21 -1.49
C ASP A 55 -15.74 -15.07 -2.81
N ALA A 56 -14.43 -15.34 -2.76
CA ALA A 56 -13.54 -15.22 -3.91
C ALA A 56 -13.95 -16.11 -5.10
N THR A 57 -14.72 -17.18 -4.87
CA THR A 57 -15.17 -18.10 -5.94
C THR A 57 -16.29 -17.51 -6.80
N LYS A 58 -16.93 -16.44 -6.34
CA LYS A 58 -18.05 -15.78 -7.02
C LYS A 58 -17.66 -14.46 -7.67
N LEU A 59 -16.37 -14.13 -7.66
CA LEU A 59 -15.86 -12.89 -8.23
C LEU A 59 -15.63 -13.03 -9.73
N ASP A 60 -15.91 -11.96 -10.47
CA ASP A 60 -15.54 -11.90 -11.88
C ASP A 60 -14.03 -11.63 -11.95
N PRO A 61 -13.22 -12.55 -12.51
CA PRO A 61 -11.77 -12.36 -12.58
C PRO A 61 -11.35 -11.17 -13.47
N LYS A 62 -12.27 -10.63 -14.28
CA LYS A 62 -12.02 -9.47 -15.15
C LYS A 62 -12.29 -8.13 -14.45
N ILE A 63 -12.94 -8.15 -13.29
CA ILE A 63 -13.30 -6.96 -12.53
C ILE A 63 -12.40 -6.85 -11.30
N GLN A 64 -11.99 -5.64 -10.98
CA GLN A 64 -11.26 -5.38 -9.73
C GLN A 64 -12.23 -5.35 -8.55
N HIS A 65 -12.05 -6.28 -7.62
CA HIS A 65 -12.89 -6.41 -6.43
C HIS A 65 -12.23 -5.80 -5.20
N TYR A 66 -13.03 -5.03 -4.45
CA TYR A 66 -12.61 -4.39 -3.19
C TYR A 66 -13.57 -4.76 -2.07
N ALA A 67 -13.03 -5.24 -0.95
CA ALA A 67 -13.79 -5.42 0.28
C ALA A 67 -13.67 -4.14 1.12
N LEU A 68 -14.80 -3.52 1.44
CA LEU A 68 -14.91 -2.55 2.52
C LEU A 68 -15.45 -3.28 3.75
N ASP A 69 -14.82 -3.05 4.89
CA ASP A 69 -15.42 -3.46 6.15
C ASP A 69 -16.64 -2.56 6.42
N ALA A 70 -17.79 -3.18 6.73
CA ALA A 70 -18.98 -2.44 7.14
C ALA A 70 -18.73 -1.61 8.41
N LYS A 71 -17.77 -2.04 9.24
CA LYS A 71 -17.34 -1.38 10.48
C LYS A 71 -16.16 -0.44 10.27
N ASP A 72 -15.75 -0.18 9.03
CA ASP A 72 -14.66 0.74 8.73
C ASP A 72 -15.00 2.14 9.29
N PRO A 73 -14.16 2.68 10.20
CA PRO A 73 -14.35 4.03 10.73
C PRO A 73 -14.37 5.11 9.63
N LEU A 74 -13.61 4.93 8.55
CA LEU A 74 -13.57 5.88 7.43
C LEU A 74 -14.90 5.88 6.67
N LEU A 75 -15.49 4.71 6.43
CA LEU A 75 -16.80 4.59 5.79
C LEU A 75 -17.90 5.21 6.65
N SER A 76 -17.84 4.97 7.97
CA SER A 76 -18.78 5.53 8.94
C SER A 76 -18.67 7.05 8.99
N TRP A 77 -17.45 7.58 9.08
CA TRP A 77 -17.16 9.01 9.00
C TRP A 77 -17.62 9.61 7.68
N TRP A 78 -17.43 8.93 6.54
CA TRP A 78 -17.82 9.45 5.24
C TRP A 78 -19.34 9.55 5.11
N LYS A 79 -20.08 8.53 5.53
CA LYS A 79 -21.55 8.56 5.60
C LYS A 79 -22.07 9.73 6.42
N GLU A 80 -21.52 9.91 7.63
CA GLU A 80 -21.90 11.04 8.49
C GLU A 80 -21.55 12.39 7.88
N THR A 81 -20.37 12.50 7.29
CA THR A 81 -19.87 13.75 6.69
C THR A 81 -20.75 14.12 5.50
N ALA A 82 -21.01 13.17 4.59
CA ALA A 82 -21.89 13.38 3.46
C ALA A 82 -23.29 13.80 3.91
N PHE A 83 -23.84 13.15 4.95
CA PHE A 83 -25.13 13.52 5.52
C PHE A 83 -25.13 14.94 6.09
N LYS A 84 -24.14 15.28 6.95
CA LYS A 84 -23.99 16.60 7.58
C LYS A 84 -23.79 17.72 6.55
N GLN A 85 -23.08 17.44 5.47
CA GLN A 85 -22.81 18.40 4.39
C GLN A 85 -23.97 18.53 3.38
N GLY A 86 -25.00 17.70 3.47
CA GLY A 86 -26.13 17.79 2.56
C GLY A 86 -25.88 17.12 1.20
N LEU A 87 -24.91 16.21 1.10
CA LEU A 87 -24.55 15.57 -0.16
C LEU A 87 -25.64 14.60 -0.62
N GLY A 88 -25.82 14.49 -1.94
CA GLY A 88 -26.66 13.47 -2.53
C GLY A 88 -25.93 12.14 -2.75
N GLN A 89 -26.67 11.13 -3.22
CA GLN A 89 -26.10 9.81 -3.52
C GLN A 89 -24.94 9.87 -4.53
N GLU A 90 -25.06 10.69 -5.58
CA GLU A 90 -24.02 10.80 -6.62
C GLU A 90 -22.68 11.32 -6.07
N ALA A 91 -22.70 12.43 -5.33
CA ALA A 91 -21.50 12.97 -4.68
C ALA A 91 -20.90 12.01 -3.61
N PHE A 92 -21.75 11.24 -2.94
CA PHE A 92 -21.30 10.19 -2.03
C PHE A 92 -20.53 9.08 -2.76
N GLU A 93 -21.06 8.61 -3.90
CA GLU A 93 -20.42 7.62 -4.76
C GLU A 93 -19.12 8.14 -5.36
N GLU A 94 -19.05 9.40 -5.78
CA GLU A 94 -17.82 10.04 -6.27
C GLU A 94 -16.69 9.96 -5.23
N GLY A 95 -17.00 10.23 -3.96
CA GLY A 95 -16.05 10.09 -2.85
C GLY A 95 -15.55 8.65 -2.68
N LEU A 96 -16.44 7.65 -2.80
CA LEU A 96 -16.06 6.24 -2.81
C LEU A 96 -15.21 5.87 -4.03
N GLY A 97 -15.51 6.43 -5.20
CA GLY A 97 -14.72 6.28 -6.42
C GLY A 97 -13.29 6.79 -6.26
N ALA A 98 -13.12 8.00 -5.74
CA ALA A 98 -11.81 8.58 -5.48
C ALA A 98 -11.00 7.75 -4.48
N PHE A 99 -11.64 7.27 -3.41
CA PHE A 99 -11.01 6.36 -2.46
C PHE A 99 -10.56 5.06 -3.14
N ALA A 100 -11.41 4.47 -3.96
CA ALA A 100 -11.13 3.20 -4.63
C ALA A 100 -9.98 3.34 -5.64
N VAL A 101 -9.90 4.45 -6.39
CA VAL A 101 -8.74 4.79 -7.24
C VAL A 101 -7.46 4.95 -6.42
N SER A 102 -7.52 5.61 -5.27
CA SER A 102 -6.36 5.76 -4.37
C SER A 102 -5.89 4.41 -3.81
N MET A 103 -6.81 3.48 -3.52
CA MET A 103 -6.47 2.12 -3.10
C MET A 103 -5.84 1.33 -4.25
N ASP A 104 -6.38 1.46 -5.45
CA ASP A 104 -5.87 0.82 -6.66
C ASP A 104 -4.46 1.27 -7.00
N ALA A 105 -4.19 2.57 -6.92
CA ALA A 105 -2.86 3.15 -7.15
C ALA A 105 -1.78 2.64 -6.18
N ARG A 106 -2.17 2.07 -5.03
CA ARG A 106 -1.25 1.47 -4.06
C ARG A 106 -1.03 -0.02 -4.28
N ARG A 107 -1.78 -0.64 -5.20
CA ARG A 107 -1.57 -2.05 -5.56
C ARG A 107 -0.32 -2.17 -6.43
N PRO A 108 0.44 -3.26 -6.29
CA PRO A 108 1.50 -3.57 -7.23
C PRO A 108 0.93 -3.70 -8.65
N ASP A 109 1.59 -3.09 -9.64
CA ASP A 109 1.26 -3.31 -11.04
C ASP A 109 1.69 -4.72 -11.43
N TYR A 110 0.73 -5.65 -11.43
CA TYR A 110 0.99 -7.06 -11.66
C TYR A 110 1.73 -7.34 -12.98
N ALA A 111 1.46 -6.57 -14.04
CA ALA A 111 2.14 -6.75 -15.32
C ALA A 111 3.61 -6.30 -15.22
N ALA A 112 3.87 -5.18 -14.54
CA ALA A 112 5.23 -4.73 -14.26
C ALA A 112 5.99 -5.71 -13.34
N GLU A 113 5.34 -6.22 -12.29
CA GLU A 113 5.91 -7.20 -11.36
C GLU A 113 6.26 -8.52 -12.06
N LEU A 114 5.38 -9.00 -12.96
CA LEU A 114 5.67 -10.19 -13.78
C LEU A 114 6.89 -9.98 -14.68
N LYS A 115 7.02 -8.79 -15.29
CA LYS A 115 8.19 -8.46 -16.12
C LYS A 115 9.48 -8.49 -15.31
N LEU A 116 9.46 -7.99 -14.06
CA LEU A 116 10.61 -8.05 -13.16
C LEU A 116 10.97 -9.49 -12.79
N LEU A 117 9.98 -10.37 -12.65
CA LEU A 117 10.21 -11.77 -12.32
C LEU A 117 10.72 -12.63 -13.49
N GLY A 118 10.73 -12.08 -14.71
CA GLY A 118 11.17 -12.74 -15.94
C GLY A 118 10.15 -13.74 -16.48
N ASP A 119 10.57 -14.50 -17.50
CA ASP A 119 9.69 -15.38 -18.28
C ASP A 119 8.92 -16.42 -17.43
N ASN A 120 9.51 -16.83 -16.30
CA ASN A 120 8.92 -17.78 -15.36
C ASN A 120 8.17 -17.11 -14.19
N GLY A 121 7.89 -15.81 -14.26
CA GLY A 121 7.39 -15.05 -13.11
C GLY A 121 6.07 -15.56 -12.53
N LYS A 122 5.14 -15.99 -13.39
CA LYS A 122 3.89 -16.60 -12.93
C LYS A 122 4.15 -17.90 -12.15
N VAL A 123 5.03 -18.75 -12.66
CA VAL A 123 5.39 -20.03 -12.01
C VAL A 123 6.03 -19.78 -10.64
N ARG A 124 6.89 -18.76 -10.54
CA ARG A 124 7.56 -18.37 -9.30
C ARG A 124 6.57 -17.86 -8.25
N ILE A 125 5.62 -17.00 -8.65
CA ILE A 125 4.52 -16.53 -7.79
C ILE A 125 3.71 -17.73 -7.26
N ASP A 126 3.30 -18.62 -8.16
CA ASP A 126 2.48 -19.78 -7.79
C ASP A 126 3.24 -20.72 -6.82
N ALA A 127 4.54 -20.95 -7.07
CA ALA A 127 5.38 -21.76 -6.20
C ALA A 127 5.63 -21.12 -4.82
N ALA A 128 5.90 -19.82 -4.76
CA ALA A 128 6.05 -19.07 -3.51
C ALA A 128 4.77 -19.13 -2.67
N ARG A 129 3.60 -18.93 -3.30
CA ARG A 129 2.29 -19.03 -2.64
C ARG A 129 2.01 -20.45 -2.15
N ALA A 130 2.27 -21.46 -2.97
CA ALA A 130 2.06 -22.86 -2.60
C ALA A 130 2.94 -23.27 -1.41
N TRP A 131 4.21 -22.85 -1.41
CA TRP A 131 5.11 -23.10 -0.30
C TRP A 131 4.63 -22.41 0.99
N LEU A 132 4.28 -21.12 0.94
CA LEU A 132 3.75 -20.41 2.11
C LEU A 132 2.50 -21.11 2.67
N LYS A 133 1.57 -21.51 1.81
CA LYS A 133 0.35 -22.20 2.23
C LYS A 133 0.64 -23.55 2.89
N GLY A 134 1.63 -24.30 2.40
CA GLY A 134 2.01 -25.61 2.94
C GLY A 134 2.88 -25.54 4.20
N ASN A 135 3.61 -24.45 4.43
CA ASN A 135 4.65 -24.36 5.46
C ASN A 135 4.36 -23.31 6.54
N THR A 136 3.26 -22.57 6.44
CA THR A 136 2.88 -21.54 7.41
C THR A 136 1.42 -21.67 7.84
N THR A 137 1.03 -20.97 8.91
CA THR A 137 -0.37 -20.92 9.34
C THR A 137 -1.20 -20.08 8.37
N GLU A 138 -2.52 -20.30 8.31
CA GLU A 138 -3.45 -19.50 7.48
C GLU A 138 -3.32 -17.99 7.74
N THR A 139 -3.14 -17.58 9.01
CA THR A 139 -2.89 -16.19 9.38
C THR A 139 -1.58 -15.67 8.77
N THR A 140 -0.52 -16.48 8.80
CA THR A 140 0.78 -16.11 8.23
C THR A 140 0.70 -16.02 6.71
N PHE A 141 0.07 -17.00 6.06
CA PHE A 141 -0.17 -16.98 4.62
C PHE A 141 -0.87 -15.69 4.19
N LYS A 142 -1.96 -15.30 4.86
CA LYS A 142 -2.68 -14.05 4.59
C LYS A 142 -1.83 -12.79 4.77
N LEU A 143 -0.90 -12.77 5.73
CA LEU A 143 0.03 -11.65 5.91
C LEU A 143 1.00 -11.53 4.73
N PHE A 144 1.44 -12.64 4.16
CA PHE A 144 2.42 -12.67 3.06
C PHE A 144 1.79 -12.69 1.66
N GLU A 145 0.48 -12.88 1.51
CA GLU A 145 -0.20 -12.99 0.21
C GLU A 145 0.06 -11.78 -0.71
N ARG A 146 0.06 -10.57 -0.15
CA ARG A 146 0.42 -9.36 -0.90
C ARG A 146 1.88 -9.35 -1.33
N ALA A 147 2.79 -9.75 -0.45
CA ALA A 147 4.22 -9.80 -0.75
C ALA A 147 4.50 -10.84 -1.85
N ALA A 148 3.84 -12.00 -1.79
CA ALA A 148 3.92 -13.05 -2.82
C ALA A 148 3.36 -12.64 -4.18
N SER A 149 2.82 -11.42 -4.32
CA SER A 149 2.33 -10.84 -5.58
C SER A 149 3.25 -9.75 -6.14
N THR A 150 4.42 -9.55 -5.53
CA THR A 150 5.45 -8.59 -5.95
C THR A 150 6.75 -9.32 -6.26
N ALA A 151 7.55 -8.80 -7.18
CA ALA A 151 8.83 -9.38 -7.54
C ALA A 151 9.79 -9.45 -6.35
N ALA A 152 9.86 -8.38 -5.55
CA ALA A 152 10.68 -8.31 -4.35
C ALA A 152 10.22 -9.30 -3.27
N GLY A 153 8.90 -9.42 -3.04
CA GLY A 153 8.37 -10.34 -2.05
C GLY A 153 8.51 -11.80 -2.47
N VAL A 154 8.33 -12.12 -3.75
CA VAL A 154 8.62 -13.46 -4.29
C VAL A 154 10.10 -13.81 -4.12
N ALA A 155 11.02 -12.89 -4.44
CA ALA A 155 12.46 -13.10 -4.22
C ALA A 155 12.79 -13.34 -2.73
N ALA A 156 12.17 -12.59 -1.82
CA ALA A 156 12.35 -12.79 -0.39
C ALA A 156 11.82 -14.17 0.08
N ILE A 157 10.67 -14.60 -0.44
CA ILE A 157 10.11 -15.92 -0.12
C ILE A 157 10.99 -17.03 -0.69
N GLU A 158 11.54 -16.88 -1.89
CA GLU A 158 12.50 -17.81 -2.48
C GLU A 158 13.77 -17.94 -1.62
N GLU A 159 14.26 -16.83 -1.06
CA GLU A 159 15.39 -16.87 -0.11
C GLU A 159 15.01 -17.66 1.15
N LEU A 160 13.81 -17.45 1.70
CA LEU A 160 13.32 -18.22 2.86
C LEU A 160 13.20 -19.71 2.54
N ILE A 161 12.69 -20.05 1.37
CA ILE A 161 12.60 -21.44 0.88
C ILE A 161 13.99 -22.07 0.84
N GLN A 162 14.97 -21.38 0.25
CA GLN A 162 16.35 -21.88 0.18
C GLN A 162 16.97 -22.06 1.56
N LYS A 163 16.79 -21.11 2.47
CA LYS A 163 17.28 -21.20 3.86
C LYS A 163 16.60 -22.34 4.64
N ALA A 164 15.35 -22.67 4.31
CA ALA A 164 14.63 -23.80 4.87
C ALA A 164 15.02 -25.16 4.22
N GLY A 165 15.99 -25.18 3.30
CA GLY A 165 16.43 -26.39 2.60
C GLY A 165 15.51 -26.82 1.44
N GLY A 166 14.60 -25.94 1.02
CA GLY A 166 13.71 -26.19 -0.11
C GLY A 166 14.39 -26.05 -1.48
N PRO A 167 13.74 -26.53 -2.55
CA PRO A 167 14.27 -26.46 -3.90
C PRO A 167 14.38 -25.00 -4.37
N ARG A 168 15.38 -24.73 -5.23
CA ARG A 168 15.47 -23.45 -5.93
C ARG A 168 14.32 -23.33 -6.92
N LEU A 169 13.56 -22.24 -6.82
CA LEU A 169 12.38 -22.00 -7.68
C LEU A 169 12.74 -21.32 -9.01
N SER A 170 13.96 -20.80 -9.18
CA SER A 170 14.44 -20.23 -10.44
C SER A 170 15.94 -20.42 -10.66
N ASP A 171 16.34 -20.51 -11.94
CA ASP A 171 17.74 -20.44 -12.41
C ASP A 171 18.19 -19.01 -12.73
N SER A 172 17.24 -18.08 -12.88
CA SER A 172 17.54 -16.65 -13.01
C SER A 172 17.81 -16.03 -11.64
N PRO A 173 18.79 -15.11 -11.53
CA PRO A 173 18.98 -14.30 -10.34
C PRO A 173 17.66 -13.60 -9.98
N PRO A 174 17.31 -13.45 -8.69
CA PRO A 174 16.19 -12.61 -8.31
C PRO A 174 16.36 -11.23 -8.95
N PRO A 175 15.27 -10.57 -9.41
CA PRO A 175 15.36 -9.19 -9.87
C PRO A 175 16.07 -8.40 -8.80
N ALA A 176 17.01 -7.55 -9.21
CA ALA A 176 17.64 -6.62 -8.31
C ALA A 176 16.52 -5.76 -7.71
N THR A 177 16.09 -6.12 -6.51
CA THR A 177 15.79 -5.12 -5.49
C THR A 177 16.97 -4.15 -5.51
N PRO A 178 16.81 -2.88 -5.09
CA PRO A 178 17.96 -2.18 -4.55
C PRO A 178 18.42 -3.06 -3.38
N ILE A 179 19.30 -4.01 -3.68
CA ILE A 179 20.04 -4.78 -2.71
C ILE A 179 20.71 -3.64 -1.98
N GLU A 180 20.40 -3.46 -0.70
CA GLU A 180 21.36 -2.78 0.13
C GLU A 180 22.63 -3.62 0.01
N GLU A 181 23.53 -3.20 -0.88
CA GLU A 181 24.74 -3.94 -1.20
C GLU A 181 25.57 -3.97 0.08
N ASN A 182 25.45 -5.09 0.80
CA ASN A 182 26.22 -5.35 1.98
C ASN A 182 27.62 -5.78 1.53
N PHE A 183 28.49 -4.79 1.32
CA PHE A 183 29.89 -5.03 1.03
C PHE A 183 30.61 -5.55 2.27
N THR A 184 31.41 -6.60 2.11
CA THR A 184 32.34 -7.03 3.16
C THR A 184 33.47 -6.01 3.33
N ALA A 185 34.14 -6.03 4.48
CA ALA A 185 35.32 -5.19 4.74
C ALA A 185 36.46 -5.42 3.73
N GLU A 186 36.50 -6.59 3.09
CA GLU A 186 37.48 -6.92 2.05
C GLU A 186 37.09 -6.31 0.71
N GLN A 187 35.82 -6.40 0.32
CA GLN A 187 35.30 -5.77 -0.89
C GLN A 187 35.42 -4.24 -0.85
N LEU A 188 35.13 -3.62 0.30
CA LEU A 188 35.32 -2.17 0.46
C LEU A 188 36.79 -1.76 0.36
N ARG A 189 37.73 -2.58 0.84
CA ARG A 189 39.17 -2.33 0.66
C ARG A 189 39.58 -2.44 -0.81
N GLN A 190 39.05 -3.41 -1.54
CA GLN A 190 39.27 -3.52 -2.98
C GLN A 190 38.71 -2.30 -3.73
N MET A 191 37.52 -1.83 -3.36
CA MET A 191 36.91 -0.64 -3.95
C MET A 191 37.72 0.64 -3.65
N GLN A 192 38.39 0.73 -2.49
CA GLN A 192 39.29 1.86 -2.19
C GLN A 192 40.55 1.87 -3.07
N GLY A 193 40.92 0.73 -3.66
CA GLY A 193 42.02 0.64 -4.63
C GLY A 193 41.64 1.05 -6.05
N ASP A 194 40.34 1.18 -6.36
CA ASP A 194 39.86 1.57 -7.68
C ASP A 194 40.24 3.04 -7.97
N PRO A 195 40.76 3.37 -9.18
CA PRO A 195 41.09 4.75 -9.55
C PRO A 195 39.93 5.73 -9.35
N ARG A 196 38.68 5.27 -9.46
CA ARG A 196 37.47 6.09 -9.19
C ARG A 196 37.37 6.56 -7.74
N TYR A 197 38.11 5.97 -6.82
CA TYR A 197 38.16 6.37 -5.42
C TYR A 197 39.21 7.44 -5.10
N TRP A 198 40.42 7.33 -5.69
CA TRP A 198 41.60 8.11 -5.27
C TRP A 198 42.24 9.00 -6.35
N ASP A 199 42.00 8.74 -7.64
CA ASP A 199 42.62 9.50 -8.74
C ASP A 199 41.85 10.79 -9.02
N ALA A 200 42.48 11.95 -8.84
CA ALA A 200 41.84 13.26 -9.00
C ALA A 200 41.21 13.50 -10.40
N GLY A 201 41.73 12.87 -11.45
CA GLY A 201 41.20 13.00 -12.82
C GLY A 201 40.09 12.00 -13.17
N ARG A 202 39.91 10.95 -12.35
CA ARG A 202 38.95 9.85 -12.61
C ARG A 202 37.99 9.60 -11.44
N ARG A 203 38.04 10.47 -10.44
CA ARG A 203 37.27 10.35 -9.21
C ARG A 203 35.77 10.46 -9.49
N ASP A 204 35.03 9.49 -8.98
CA ASP A 204 33.57 9.46 -9.02
C ASP A 204 33.03 9.69 -7.61
N GLU A 205 32.32 10.80 -7.41
CA GLU A 205 31.78 11.16 -6.10
C GLU A 205 30.73 10.17 -5.60
N ALA A 206 29.93 9.58 -6.51
CA ALA A 206 28.94 8.58 -6.15
C ALA A 206 29.62 7.28 -5.72
N PHE A 207 30.71 6.88 -6.39
CA PHE A 207 31.50 5.72 -6.00
C PHE A 207 32.17 5.92 -4.62
N VAL A 208 32.71 7.11 -4.35
CA VAL A 208 33.30 7.45 -3.05
C VAL A 208 32.24 7.44 -1.94
N ALA A 209 31.06 8.01 -2.18
CA ALA A 209 29.95 8.01 -1.22
C ALA A 209 29.49 6.57 -0.90
N LYS A 210 29.40 5.71 -1.91
CA LYS A 210 29.06 4.29 -1.79
C LYS A 210 30.03 3.52 -0.90
N VAL A 211 31.34 3.68 -1.10
CA VAL A 211 32.37 3.05 -0.27
C VAL A 211 32.33 3.55 1.18
N ARG A 212 32.12 4.86 1.38
CA ARG A 212 31.99 5.45 2.73
C ARG A 212 30.76 4.95 3.48
N ALA A 213 29.62 4.88 2.79
CA ALA A 213 28.38 4.33 3.35
C ALA A 213 28.55 2.85 3.76
N GLY A 214 29.24 2.06 2.93
CA GLY A 214 29.58 0.66 3.27
C GLY A 214 30.39 0.54 4.56
N TRP A 215 31.43 1.37 4.75
CA TRP A 215 32.23 1.36 5.98
C TRP A 215 31.45 1.84 7.21
N ALA A 216 30.57 2.83 7.04
CA ALA A 216 29.73 3.32 8.12
C ALA A 216 28.77 2.22 8.65
N LYS A 217 28.25 1.39 7.74
CA LYS A 217 27.38 0.24 8.09
C LYS A 217 28.14 -0.89 8.79
N LEU A 218 29.43 -1.08 8.52
CA LEU A 218 30.26 -2.11 9.18
C LEU A 218 30.74 -1.72 10.58
N LYS A 219 30.58 -0.47 11.00
CA LYS A 219 30.92 -0.06 12.37
C LYS A 219 29.85 -0.58 13.34
N PRO A 220 30.17 -1.45 14.31
CA PRO A 220 29.22 -1.84 15.34
C PRO A 220 28.97 -0.64 16.27
N GLY A 221 27.80 0.00 16.16
CA GLY A 221 27.40 1.06 17.09
C GLY A 221 26.82 0.46 18.38
N THR A 222 27.44 0.77 19.52
CA THR A 222 26.78 0.78 20.85
C THR A 222 25.98 -0.49 21.23
N GLN A 223 26.68 -1.56 21.63
CA GLN A 223 26.08 -2.52 22.56
C GLN A 223 25.89 -1.85 23.92
N LYS A 224 24.65 -1.83 24.42
CA LYS A 224 24.29 -1.39 25.77
C LYS A 224 25.24 -2.02 26.79
N ALA A 225 25.73 -1.19 27.71
CA ALA A 225 26.49 -1.60 28.87
C ALA A 225 25.68 -2.59 29.75
N GLY A 226 25.82 -3.88 29.48
CA GLY A 226 25.57 -4.93 30.46
C GLY A 226 26.78 -4.97 31.39
N ALA A 227 26.65 -4.39 32.56
CA ALA A 227 27.65 -4.48 33.61
C ALA A 227 27.87 -5.96 33.99
N ASN A 228 29.03 -6.50 33.63
CA ASN A 228 29.61 -7.62 34.36
C ASN A 228 31.08 -7.32 34.61
N LYS A 229 31.33 -6.62 35.73
CA LYS A 229 32.67 -6.56 36.31
C LYS A 229 32.96 -7.94 36.90
N GLY A 230 33.68 -8.75 36.14
CA GLY A 230 34.49 -9.80 36.74
C GLY A 230 35.66 -9.16 37.46
N THR A 231 35.81 -9.45 38.75
CA THR A 231 37.10 -9.31 39.43
C THR A 231 37.64 -10.70 39.71
N LYS A 232 38.81 -10.96 39.10
CA LYS A 232 39.66 -12.14 39.27
C LYS A 232 40.24 -12.22 40.69
N ALA A 233 40.35 -13.46 41.16
CA ALA A 233 41.47 -14.09 41.85
C ALA A 233 42.47 -13.22 42.66
N ALA A 234 42.56 -13.54 43.94
CA ALA A 234 43.81 -13.95 44.60
C ALA A 234 43.52 -15.21 45.42
#